data_AF-A0A1B8AYZ2-F1
#
_entry.id   AF-A0A1B8AYZ2-F1
#
_cell.length_a   1.000
_cell.length_b   1.000
_cell.length_c   1.000
_cell.angle_alpha   90.00
_cell.angle_beta   90.00
_cell.angle_gamma   90.00
#
_symmetry.space_group_name_H-M   'P 1'
#
loop_
_entity.id
_entity.type
_entity.pdbx_description
1 polymer ?
#
loop_
_entity_poly.entity_id
_entity_poly.type
_entity_poly.pdbx_seq_one_letter_code
_entity_poly.pdbx_strand_id
1 'polypeptide(L)'
;MSRALDKSVKEALKHGDHHQVFLDISEVLTEPSDQLLEIELLGKSHVLDPDTPVLRDENAVAIPKLRIVQAFIVAQKLHKKFLVGDQNVSIEQVMRSTAIMLLMDPEHLTASNTRKRLITDESKDGSIGDMLRSEKHLLDSLLTSRLHRHTKSPTLWNHRRWLMEQYRIHSKDVPVEDDITSIIGVSGERHPRNYYAWCHARYLISAFILPSSKVKDALSRIIISTQKWCFSHHNDISGWQFLIFLLDKHPSETSHVFRETLKLASSFKWRNESVWYFLRYIAAWGGTPADVIEFENVRRVLSESAAEDGTGKRTLERAQQWLEVVDGF
;
A
#
# COMPACT_ATOMS: atom_id res chain seq x y z
N MET A 1 25.07 -5.13 -5.33
CA MET A 1 26.18 -5.65 -4.51
C MET A 1 25.91 -7.12 -4.17
N SER A 2 26.62 -8.03 -4.82
CA SER A 2 26.56 -9.47 -4.54
C SER A 2 27.27 -9.74 -3.20
N ARG A 3 26.51 -10.00 -2.14
CA ARG A 3 27.08 -10.61 -0.93
C ARG A 3 27.15 -12.11 -1.18
N ALA A 4 28.35 -12.66 -1.20
CA ALA A 4 28.55 -14.11 -1.25
C ALA A 4 27.70 -14.77 -0.16
N LEU A 5 26.93 -15.79 -0.53
CA LEU A 5 26.15 -16.57 0.42
C LEU A 5 27.07 -17.14 1.50
N ASP A 6 26.65 -16.97 2.75
CA ASP A 6 27.29 -17.53 3.94
C ASP A 6 27.50 -19.04 3.77
N LYS A 7 28.61 -19.60 4.28
CA LYS A 7 28.92 -21.02 4.17
C LYS A 7 27.81 -21.88 4.77
N SER A 8 27.26 -21.48 5.92
CA SER A 8 26.14 -22.15 6.58
C SER A 8 24.87 -22.18 5.72
N VAL A 9 24.57 -21.08 5.03
CA VAL A 9 23.44 -20.99 4.09
C VAL A 9 23.69 -21.86 2.87
N LYS A 10 24.91 -21.88 2.31
CA LYS A 10 25.24 -22.77 1.18
C LYS A 10 25.09 -24.24 1.54
N GLU A 11 25.47 -24.62 2.76
CA GLU A 11 25.34 -25.99 3.27
C GLU A 11 23.88 -26.38 3.47
N ALA A 12 23.07 -25.50 4.07
CA ALA A 12 21.63 -25.71 4.21
C ALA A 12 20.85 -25.69 2.89
N LEU A 13 21.43 -25.18 1.80
CA LEU A 13 20.87 -25.28 0.45
C LEU A 13 21.33 -26.55 -0.30
N LYS A 14 22.28 -27.31 0.22
CA LYS A 14 22.68 -28.61 -0.33
C LYS A 14 21.86 -29.77 0.25
N HIS A 15 21.28 -29.56 1.43
CA HIS A 15 20.58 -30.58 2.20
C HIS A 15 19.17 -30.09 2.56
N GLY A 16 18.20 -31.02 2.62
CA GLY A 16 16.82 -30.74 3.00
C GLY A 16 15.83 -30.87 1.84
N ASP A 17 14.57 -31.12 2.19
CA ASP A 17 13.48 -31.26 1.23
C ASP A 17 12.96 -29.88 0.80
N HIS A 18 13.58 -29.32 -0.24
CA HIS A 18 13.15 -28.04 -0.79
C HIS A 18 11.73 -28.11 -1.39
N HIS A 19 11.27 -29.29 -1.80
CA HIS A 19 9.95 -29.45 -2.38
C HIS A 19 8.88 -29.34 -1.29
N GLN A 20 9.09 -29.99 -0.15
CA GLN A 20 8.20 -29.84 1.01
C GLN A 20 8.14 -28.38 1.48
N VAL A 21 9.30 -27.71 1.62
CA VAL A 21 9.35 -26.28 2.00
C VAL A 21 8.61 -25.40 0.98
N PHE A 22 8.68 -25.72 -0.30
CA PHE A 22 7.90 -25.05 -1.34
C PHE A 22 6.40 -25.26 -1.14
N LEU A 23 5.96 -26.50 -0.89
CA LEU A 23 4.55 -26.81 -0.67
C LEU A 23 4.02 -26.05 0.54
N ASP A 24 4.69 -26.15 1.68
CA ASP A 24 4.26 -25.54 2.94
C ASP A 24 4.13 -24.01 2.84
N ILE A 25 5.11 -23.33 2.23
CA ILE A 25 5.03 -21.87 2.03
C ILE A 25 3.96 -21.52 1.00
N SER A 26 3.88 -22.25 -0.11
CA SER A 26 2.92 -21.93 -1.17
C SER A 26 1.48 -22.14 -0.75
N GLU A 27 1.21 -23.15 0.06
CA GLU A 27 -0.11 -23.45 0.61
C GLU A 27 -0.59 -22.28 1.45
N VAL A 28 0.23 -21.80 2.39
CA VAL A 28 -0.10 -20.61 3.20
C VAL A 28 -0.38 -19.38 2.34
N LEU A 29 0.39 -19.15 1.27
CA LEU A 29 0.21 -17.99 0.39
C LEU A 29 -1.01 -18.08 -0.54
N THR A 30 -1.58 -19.26 -0.74
CA THR A 30 -2.65 -19.51 -1.72
C THR A 30 -3.92 -20.08 -1.12
N GLU A 31 -3.91 -20.35 0.19
CA GLU A 31 -5.08 -20.81 0.95
C GLU A 31 -6.21 -19.77 0.87
N PRO A 32 -7.43 -20.18 0.50
CA PRO A 32 -8.59 -19.30 0.53
C PRO A 32 -8.87 -18.81 1.95
N SER A 33 -8.87 -17.50 2.16
CA SER A 33 -9.21 -16.89 3.44
C SER A 33 -9.81 -15.49 3.24
N ASP A 34 -10.73 -15.11 4.13
CA ASP A 34 -11.27 -13.75 4.20
C ASP A 34 -10.35 -12.81 4.99
N GLN A 35 -9.39 -13.35 5.76
CA GLN A 35 -8.39 -12.58 6.49
C GLN A 35 -7.09 -12.47 5.69
N LEU A 36 -6.58 -11.24 5.56
CA LEU A 36 -5.27 -10.98 4.94
C LEU A 36 -4.15 -11.52 5.82
N LEU A 37 -3.11 -12.04 5.18
CA LEU A 37 -1.92 -12.52 5.90
C LEU A 37 -1.10 -11.33 6.42
N GLU A 38 -0.64 -11.42 7.66
CA GLU A 38 0.41 -10.57 8.21
C GLU A 38 1.75 -11.31 8.14
N ILE A 39 2.48 -11.10 7.04
CA ILE A 39 3.73 -11.81 6.75
C ILE A 39 4.93 -11.07 7.34
N GLU A 40 5.78 -11.80 8.06
CA GLU A 40 7.05 -11.33 8.58
C GLU A 40 8.21 -12.25 8.18
N LEU A 41 9.33 -11.67 7.73
CA LEU A 41 10.50 -12.44 7.30
C LEU A 41 11.55 -12.53 8.40
N LEU A 42 11.72 -13.73 8.95
CA LEU A 42 12.63 -13.96 10.05
C LEU A 42 14.10 -13.94 9.59
N GLY A 43 14.91 -13.16 10.31
CA GLY A 43 16.35 -13.09 10.13
C GLY A 43 17.09 -14.30 10.69
N LYS A 44 18.42 -14.35 10.50
CA LYS A 44 19.28 -15.46 10.94
C LYS A 44 19.27 -15.72 12.45
N SER A 45 18.85 -14.74 13.26
CA SER A 45 18.78 -14.87 14.72
C SER A 45 17.60 -15.73 15.20
N HIS A 46 16.63 -16.00 14.33
CA HIS A 46 15.45 -16.80 14.65
C HIS A 46 15.58 -18.13 13.92
N VAL A 47 16.26 -19.09 14.55
CA VAL A 47 16.42 -20.45 14.04
C VAL A 47 15.17 -21.23 14.43
N LEU A 48 14.47 -21.75 13.43
CA LEU A 48 13.34 -22.67 13.62
C LEU A 48 13.80 -24.10 13.43
N ASP A 49 12.98 -25.04 13.92
CA ASP A 49 13.21 -26.46 13.69
C ASP A 49 13.27 -26.80 12.19
N PRO A 50 14.06 -27.80 11.79
CA PRO A 50 14.19 -28.24 10.41
C PRO A 50 12.85 -28.53 9.71
N ASP A 51 11.88 -29.04 10.48
CA ASP A 51 10.56 -29.47 10.01
C ASP A 51 9.49 -28.38 10.13
N THR A 52 9.88 -27.15 10.51
CA THR A 52 8.97 -26.00 10.65
C THR A 52 9.38 -24.88 9.70
N PRO A 53 9.01 -24.95 8.42
CA PRO A 53 9.38 -23.92 7.44
C PRO A 53 8.60 -22.61 7.61
N VAL A 54 7.46 -22.65 8.29
CA VAL A 54 6.56 -21.52 8.53
C VAL A 54 6.06 -21.60 9.97
N LEU A 55 6.09 -20.47 10.70
CA LEU A 55 5.29 -20.30 11.92
C LEU A 55 4.00 -19.60 11.56
N ARG A 56 2.88 -20.10 12.07
CA ARG A 56 1.57 -19.54 11.83
C ARG A 56 0.80 -19.42 13.13
N ASP A 57 0.26 -18.24 13.37
CA ASP A 57 -0.72 -17.94 14.41
C ASP A 57 -1.88 -17.21 13.72
N GLU A 58 -2.98 -17.92 13.48
CA GLU A 58 -4.09 -17.45 12.65
C GLU A 58 -3.64 -16.91 11.28
N ASN A 59 -3.79 -15.59 11.05
CA ASN A 59 -3.37 -14.89 9.83
C ASN A 59 -1.93 -14.35 9.91
N ALA A 60 -1.30 -14.36 11.07
CA ALA A 60 0.09 -13.97 11.25
C ALA A 60 1.02 -15.11 10.81
N VAL A 61 1.93 -14.80 9.89
CA VAL A 61 2.81 -15.79 9.24
C VAL A 61 4.24 -15.33 9.31
N ALA A 62 5.11 -16.11 9.96
CA ALA A 62 6.53 -15.82 10.03
C ALA A 62 7.34 -16.87 9.27
N ILE A 63 8.18 -16.41 8.33
CA ILE A 63 8.92 -17.29 7.41
C ILE A 63 10.41 -16.96 7.49
N PRO A 64 11.29 -17.92 7.84
CA PRO A 64 12.73 -17.70 7.79
C PRO A 64 13.20 -17.44 6.36
N LYS A 65 14.07 -16.43 6.20
CA LYS A 65 14.62 -16.07 4.88
C LYS A 65 15.27 -17.23 4.14
N LEU A 66 15.90 -18.16 4.86
CA LEU A 66 16.47 -19.37 4.27
C LEU A 66 15.41 -20.25 3.59
N ARG A 67 14.23 -20.41 4.21
CA ARG A 67 13.13 -21.23 3.71
C ARG A 67 12.53 -20.64 2.44
N ILE A 68 12.45 -19.31 2.36
CA ILE A 68 12.04 -18.60 1.14
C ILE A 68 13.01 -18.90 0.00
N VAL A 69 14.33 -18.92 0.24
CA VAL A 69 15.31 -19.26 -0.79
C VAL A 69 15.15 -20.71 -1.25
N GLN A 70 14.94 -21.65 -0.33
CA GLN A 70 14.68 -23.06 -0.66
C GLN A 70 13.42 -23.21 -1.55
N ALA A 71 12.32 -22.59 -1.14
CA ALA A 71 11.07 -22.60 -1.90
C ALA A 71 11.22 -21.90 -3.26
N PHE A 72 11.96 -20.79 -3.33
CA PHE A 72 12.23 -20.07 -4.57
C PHE A 72 12.97 -20.93 -5.61
N ILE A 73 13.90 -21.79 -5.19
CA ILE A 73 14.61 -22.70 -6.11
C ILE A 73 13.63 -23.64 -6.82
N VAL A 74 12.65 -24.18 -6.09
CA VAL A 74 11.61 -25.06 -6.65
C VAL A 74 10.66 -24.25 -7.54
N ALA A 75 10.16 -23.12 -7.03
CA ALA A 75 9.28 -22.22 -7.78
C ALA A 75 9.88 -21.79 -9.12
N GLN A 76 11.16 -21.41 -9.14
CA GLN A 76 11.86 -21.01 -10.36
C GLN A 76 11.96 -22.18 -11.36
N LYS A 77 12.23 -23.41 -10.89
CA LYS A 77 12.31 -24.59 -11.77
C LYS A 77 10.95 -24.89 -12.41
N LEU A 78 9.87 -24.88 -11.63
CA LEU A 78 8.51 -25.11 -12.12
C LEU A 78 8.07 -24.01 -13.10
N HIS A 79 8.31 -22.74 -12.75
CA HIS A 79 7.98 -21.62 -13.64
C HIS A 79 8.77 -21.68 -14.96
N LYS A 80 10.06 -22.03 -14.94
CA LYS A 80 10.86 -22.23 -16.16
C LYS A 80 10.32 -23.35 -17.04
N LYS A 81 9.92 -24.49 -16.45
CA LYS A 81 9.29 -25.60 -17.18
C LYS A 81 8.00 -25.16 -17.86
N PHE A 82 7.14 -24.42 -17.14
CA PHE A 82 5.94 -23.85 -17.72
C PHE A 82 6.24 -22.91 -18.90
N LEU A 83 7.23 -22.02 -18.76
CA LEU A 83 7.60 -21.09 -19.83
C LEU A 83 8.11 -21.76 -21.12
N VAL A 84 8.65 -22.98 -21.03
CA VAL A 84 9.06 -23.77 -22.22
C VAL A 84 7.94 -24.70 -22.74
N GLY A 85 6.72 -24.59 -22.21
CA GLY A 85 5.56 -25.35 -22.67
C GLY A 85 5.48 -26.78 -22.14
N ASP A 86 6.13 -27.09 -21.01
CA ASP A 86 6.01 -28.40 -20.36
C ASP A 86 4.59 -28.62 -19.84
N GLN A 87 3.85 -29.53 -20.48
CA GLN A 87 2.46 -29.86 -20.12
C GLN A 87 2.32 -30.57 -18.76
N ASN A 88 3.43 -31.00 -18.14
CA ASN A 88 3.40 -31.64 -16.82
C ASN A 88 3.26 -30.64 -15.67
N VAL A 89 3.30 -29.33 -15.93
CA VAL A 89 3.15 -28.29 -14.90
C VAL A 89 1.73 -27.74 -14.92
N SER A 90 0.97 -27.97 -13.84
CA SER A 90 -0.41 -27.46 -13.74
C SER A 90 -0.46 -25.95 -13.52
N ILE A 91 -1.59 -25.31 -13.89
CA ILE A 91 -1.83 -23.88 -13.64
C ILE A 91 -1.68 -23.56 -12.14
N GLU A 92 -2.21 -24.43 -11.28
CA GLU A 92 -2.08 -24.29 -9.82
C GLU A 92 -0.62 -24.26 -9.37
N GLN A 93 0.23 -25.16 -9.90
CA GLN A 93 1.66 -25.16 -9.59
C GLN A 93 2.34 -23.87 -10.03
N VAL A 94 1.93 -23.28 -11.17
CA VAL A 94 2.46 -21.99 -11.64
C VAL A 94 1.98 -20.84 -10.75
N MET A 95 0.72 -20.86 -10.30
CA MET A 95 0.20 -19.86 -9.36
C MET A 95 0.91 -19.94 -8.01
N ARG A 96 1.13 -21.14 -7.45
CA ARG A 96 1.95 -21.35 -6.24
C ARG A 96 3.38 -20.86 -6.43
N SER A 97 4.00 -21.19 -7.57
CA SER A 97 5.38 -20.79 -7.89
C SER A 97 5.53 -19.28 -8.00
N THR A 98 4.65 -18.63 -8.74
CA THR A 98 4.70 -17.17 -8.93
C THR A 98 4.38 -16.40 -7.65
N ALA A 99 3.56 -16.95 -6.74
CA ALA A 99 3.33 -16.37 -5.41
C ALA A 99 4.63 -16.35 -4.58
N ILE A 100 5.37 -17.46 -4.53
CA ILE A 100 6.68 -17.52 -3.85
C ILE A 100 7.69 -16.57 -4.51
N MET A 101 7.70 -16.50 -5.84
CA MET A 101 8.61 -15.59 -6.56
C MET A 101 8.32 -14.12 -6.21
N LEU A 102 7.06 -13.73 -6.07
CA LEU A 102 6.67 -12.38 -5.65
C LEU A 102 6.92 -12.13 -4.15
N LEU A 103 6.78 -13.14 -3.30
CA LEU A 103 7.20 -13.06 -1.89
C LEU A 103 8.72 -12.84 -1.77
N MET A 104 9.52 -13.53 -2.58
CA MET A 104 10.97 -13.36 -2.60
C MET A 104 11.40 -12.00 -3.19
N ASP A 105 10.79 -11.60 -4.31
CA ASP A 105 11.10 -10.34 -4.98
C ASP A 105 9.83 -9.69 -5.56
N PRO A 106 9.33 -8.60 -4.97
CA PRO A 106 8.08 -7.97 -5.42
C PRO A 106 8.20 -7.33 -6.81
N GLU A 107 9.43 -7.10 -7.29
CA GLU A 107 9.70 -6.55 -8.63
C GLU A 107 9.86 -7.63 -9.70
N HIS A 108 9.49 -8.89 -9.42
CA HIS A 108 9.60 -9.98 -10.37
C HIS A 108 8.53 -9.88 -11.49
N LEU A 109 8.78 -9.00 -12.47
CA LEU A 109 7.85 -8.68 -13.57
C LEU A 109 7.34 -9.91 -14.33
N THR A 110 8.21 -10.88 -14.64
CA THR A 110 7.78 -12.10 -15.35
C THR A 110 6.77 -12.91 -14.53
N ALA A 111 6.90 -12.96 -13.21
CA ALA A 111 5.98 -13.69 -12.35
C ALA A 111 4.63 -12.96 -12.29
N SER A 112 4.64 -11.64 -12.07
CA SER A 112 3.43 -10.82 -12.12
C SER A 112 2.71 -10.96 -13.48
N ASN A 113 3.43 -10.87 -14.59
CA ASN A 113 2.83 -10.99 -15.92
C ASN A 113 2.35 -12.41 -16.24
N THR A 114 3.01 -13.46 -15.74
CA THR A 114 2.50 -14.83 -15.87
C THR A 114 1.15 -14.95 -15.18
N ARG A 115 1.00 -14.43 -13.95
CA ARG A 115 -0.29 -14.47 -13.23
C ARG A 115 -1.39 -13.75 -13.99
N LYS A 116 -1.13 -12.53 -14.49
CA LYS A 116 -2.09 -11.77 -15.30
C LYS A 116 -2.57 -12.56 -16.52
N ARG A 117 -1.65 -13.22 -17.24
CA ARG A 117 -1.99 -14.04 -18.42
C ARG A 117 -2.90 -15.20 -18.05
N LEU A 118 -2.53 -15.96 -17.00
CA LEU A 118 -3.33 -17.10 -16.54
C LEU A 118 -4.75 -16.68 -16.14
N ILE A 119 -4.88 -15.56 -15.42
CA ILE A 119 -6.19 -15.02 -15.03
C ILE A 119 -7.01 -14.59 -16.24
N THR A 120 -6.40 -13.94 -17.22
CA THR A 120 -7.07 -13.53 -18.46
C THR A 120 -7.45 -14.72 -19.34
N ASP A 121 -6.68 -15.80 -19.33
CA ASP A 121 -7.01 -17.00 -20.10
C ASP A 121 -8.16 -17.78 -19.46
N GLU A 122 -8.15 -17.95 -18.13
CA GLU A 122 -9.20 -18.64 -17.36
C GLU A 122 -10.54 -17.89 -17.38
N SER A 123 -10.53 -16.56 -17.64
CA SER A 123 -11.76 -15.78 -17.68
C SER A 123 -12.75 -16.25 -18.76
N LYS A 124 -12.32 -17.14 -19.67
CA LYS A 124 -13.13 -17.76 -20.70
C LYS A 124 -13.96 -18.95 -20.19
N ASP A 125 -13.57 -19.57 -19.07
CA ASP A 125 -14.10 -20.87 -18.62
C ASP A 125 -15.05 -20.76 -17.40
N GLY A 126 -15.39 -19.55 -16.95
CA GLY A 126 -16.51 -19.30 -16.01
C GLY A 126 -16.17 -19.27 -14.52
N SER A 127 -14.97 -19.72 -14.10
CA SER A 127 -14.52 -19.72 -12.68
C SER A 127 -13.73 -18.47 -12.24
N ILE A 128 -13.84 -17.36 -13.00
CA ILE A 128 -12.99 -16.18 -12.82
C ILE A 128 -13.12 -15.50 -11.45
N GLY A 129 -14.30 -15.58 -10.83
CA GLY A 129 -14.57 -14.91 -9.55
C GLY A 129 -13.66 -15.39 -8.42
N ASP A 130 -13.39 -16.69 -8.35
CA ASP A 130 -12.57 -17.28 -7.27
C ASP A 130 -11.11 -16.94 -7.49
N MET A 131 -10.66 -16.99 -8.73
CA MET A 131 -9.31 -16.62 -9.12
C MET A 131 -9.01 -15.13 -8.84
N LEU A 132 -9.96 -14.23 -9.13
CA LEU A 132 -9.84 -12.81 -8.81
C LEU A 132 -9.74 -12.58 -7.30
N ARG A 133 -10.55 -13.29 -6.49
CA ARG A 133 -10.51 -13.19 -5.02
C ARG A 133 -9.18 -13.68 -4.46
N SER A 134 -8.70 -14.84 -4.90
CA SER A 134 -7.39 -15.37 -4.47
C SER A 134 -6.24 -14.46 -4.90
N GLU A 135 -6.30 -13.87 -6.11
CA GLU A 135 -5.28 -12.90 -6.54
C GLU A 135 -5.31 -11.62 -5.71
N LYS A 136 -6.51 -11.11 -5.39
CA LYS A 136 -6.67 -9.92 -4.53
C LYS A 136 -6.10 -10.20 -3.14
N HIS A 137 -6.43 -11.35 -2.55
CA HIS A 137 -5.94 -11.77 -1.25
C HIS A 137 -4.41 -11.83 -1.20
N LEU A 138 -3.76 -12.46 -2.19
CA LEU A 138 -2.30 -12.51 -2.27
C LEU A 138 -1.68 -11.10 -2.36
N LEU A 139 -2.17 -10.26 -3.28
CA LEU A 139 -1.62 -8.92 -3.48
C LEU A 139 -1.82 -8.03 -2.25
N ASP A 140 -3.02 -8.04 -1.68
CA ASP A 140 -3.35 -7.23 -0.52
C ASP A 140 -2.57 -7.69 0.72
N SER A 141 -2.40 -9.01 0.92
CA SER A 141 -1.52 -9.56 1.95
C SER A 141 -0.08 -9.08 1.80
N LEU A 142 0.50 -9.15 0.59
CA LEU A 142 1.87 -8.68 0.34
C LEU A 142 2.03 -7.17 0.53
N LEU A 143 1.02 -6.37 0.17
CA LEU A 143 1.08 -4.91 0.25
C LEU A 143 0.92 -4.41 1.70
N THR A 144 0.14 -5.10 2.53
CA THR A 144 -0.19 -4.69 3.91
C THR A 144 0.67 -5.33 5.00
N SER A 145 1.37 -6.42 4.68
CA SER A 145 2.32 -7.11 5.57
C SER A 145 3.53 -6.24 5.98
N ARG A 146 4.31 -6.69 6.97
CA ARG A 146 5.56 -6.02 7.43
C ARG A 146 6.73 -6.25 6.47
N LEU A 147 6.46 -6.10 5.17
CA LEU A 147 7.37 -6.35 4.06
C LEU A 147 7.74 -5.03 3.39
N HIS A 148 8.70 -4.30 3.97
CA HIS A 148 9.05 -2.93 3.54
C HIS A 148 9.35 -2.74 2.03
N ARG A 149 9.81 -3.79 1.33
CA ARG A 149 10.02 -3.75 -0.13
C ARG A 149 8.71 -3.90 -0.89
N HIS A 150 7.83 -4.78 -0.43
CA HIS A 150 6.56 -5.13 -1.07
C HIS A 150 5.53 -4.03 -0.92
N THR A 151 5.42 -3.44 0.28
CA THR A 151 4.42 -2.39 0.57
C THR A 151 4.52 -1.18 -0.35
N LYS A 152 5.73 -0.85 -0.85
CA LYS A 152 5.96 0.23 -1.81
C LYS A 152 6.32 -0.23 -3.22
N SER A 153 6.05 -1.50 -3.54
CA SER A 153 6.43 -2.07 -4.84
C SER A 153 5.59 -1.46 -5.97
N PRO A 154 6.20 -0.72 -6.93
CA PRO A 154 5.47 -0.26 -8.11
C PRO A 154 4.87 -1.43 -8.90
N THR A 155 5.56 -2.56 -8.97
CA THR A 155 5.08 -3.75 -9.68
C THR A 155 3.81 -4.31 -9.06
N LEU A 156 3.77 -4.49 -7.73
CA LEU A 156 2.57 -4.99 -7.04
C LEU A 156 1.41 -4.01 -7.11
N TRP A 157 1.64 -2.69 -6.91
CA TRP A 157 0.57 -1.69 -7.04
C TRP A 157 0.01 -1.59 -8.46
N ASN A 158 0.86 -1.71 -9.48
CA ASN A 158 0.41 -1.79 -10.87
C ASN A 158 -0.35 -3.09 -11.15
N HIS A 159 0.07 -4.21 -10.55
CA HIS A 159 -0.67 -5.46 -10.63
C HIS A 159 -2.06 -5.32 -10.00
N ARG A 160 -2.15 -4.74 -8.81
CA ARG A 160 -3.42 -4.47 -8.14
C ARG A 160 -4.31 -3.55 -8.98
N ARG A 161 -3.77 -2.48 -9.59
CA ARG A 161 -4.52 -1.61 -10.50
C ARG A 161 -5.13 -2.39 -11.67
N TRP A 162 -4.32 -3.23 -12.32
CA TRP A 162 -4.82 -4.12 -13.37
C TRP A 162 -5.90 -5.08 -12.85
N LEU A 163 -5.75 -5.61 -11.63
CA LEU A 163 -6.71 -6.51 -11.03
C LEU A 163 -8.06 -5.82 -10.79
N MET A 164 -8.07 -4.60 -10.25
CA MET A 164 -9.31 -3.83 -10.06
C MET A 164 -10.04 -3.59 -11.39
N GLU A 165 -9.29 -3.37 -12.47
CA GLU A 165 -9.87 -3.30 -13.81
C GLU A 165 -10.50 -4.63 -14.25
N GLN A 166 -9.93 -5.78 -13.89
CA GLN A 166 -10.58 -7.08 -14.14
C GLN A 166 -11.88 -7.22 -13.35
N TYR A 167 -11.92 -6.80 -12.09
CA TYR A 167 -13.16 -6.75 -11.31
C TYR A 167 -14.23 -5.93 -12.04
N ARG A 168 -13.85 -4.73 -12.54
CA ARG A 168 -14.75 -3.87 -13.31
C ARG A 168 -15.25 -4.52 -14.60
N ILE A 169 -14.37 -5.13 -15.39
CA ILE A 169 -14.70 -5.81 -16.65
C ILE A 169 -15.68 -6.97 -16.42
N HIS A 170 -15.51 -7.70 -15.31
CA HIS A 170 -16.37 -8.82 -14.94
C HIS A 170 -17.56 -8.44 -14.07
N SER A 171 -17.90 -7.13 -14.00
CA SER A 171 -19.02 -6.60 -13.21
C SER A 171 -19.02 -7.08 -11.75
N LYS A 172 -17.83 -7.24 -11.17
CA LYS A 172 -17.63 -7.57 -9.76
C LYS A 172 -17.43 -6.28 -8.98
N ASP A 173 -18.02 -6.24 -7.79
CA ASP A 173 -17.92 -5.08 -6.92
C ASP A 173 -16.50 -4.93 -6.36
N VAL A 174 -16.09 -3.67 -6.19
CA VAL A 174 -14.81 -3.31 -5.58
C VAL A 174 -15.14 -2.45 -4.36
N PRO A 175 -14.86 -2.94 -3.13
CA PRO A 175 -15.19 -2.22 -1.90
C PRO A 175 -14.19 -1.08 -1.66
N VAL A 176 -14.27 -0.02 -2.47
CA VAL A 176 -13.28 1.07 -2.48
C VAL A 176 -13.16 1.75 -1.12
N GLU A 177 -14.28 2.01 -0.44
CA GLU A 177 -14.27 2.67 0.88
C GLU A 177 -13.48 1.86 1.91
N ASP A 178 -13.68 0.54 1.91
CA ASP A 178 -12.95 -0.37 2.79
C ASP A 178 -11.48 -0.45 2.37
N ASP A 179 -11.19 -0.58 1.07
CA ASP A 179 -9.83 -0.62 0.52
C ASP A 179 -9.01 0.63 0.89
N ILE A 180 -9.61 1.82 0.94
CA ILE A 180 -8.93 3.05 1.39
C ILE A 180 -8.41 2.88 2.83
N THR A 181 -9.19 2.24 3.70
CA THR A 181 -8.82 2.10 5.11
C THR A 181 -7.92 0.88 5.33
N SER A 182 -8.34 -0.29 4.86
CA SER A 182 -7.72 -1.58 5.16
C SER A 182 -6.48 -1.86 4.31
N ILE A 183 -6.38 -1.30 3.11
CA ILE A 183 -5.26 -1.55 2.19
C ILE A 183 -4.36 -0.32 2.07
N ILE A 184 -4.92 0.82 1.66
CA ILE A 184 -4.15 2.04 1.43
C ILE A 184 -3.62 2.61 2.76
N GLY A 185 -4.51 2.78 3.74
CA GLY A 185 -4.16 3.25 5.07
C GLY A 185 -3.07 2.39 5.71
N VAL A 186 -3.30 1.08 5.82
CA VAL A 186 -2.31 0.13 6.37
C VAL A 186 -0.99 0.19 5.59
N SER A 187 -1.01 0.20 4.25
CA SER A 187 0.21 0.32 3.45
C SER A 187 0.95 1.65 3.66
N GLY A 188 0.22 2.73 3.93
CA GLY A 188 0.77 4.04 4.29
C GLY A 188 1.43 4.03 5.67
N GLU A 189 0.85 3.29 6.62
CA GLU A 189 1.41 3.12 7.97
C GLU A 189 2.70 2.31 7.96
N ARG A 190 2.70 1.20 7.22
CA ARG A 190 3.86 0.30 7.09
C ARG A 190 5.02 0.96 6.33
N HIS A 191 4.73 1.89 5.43
CA HIS A 191 5.75 2.65 4.71
C HIS A 191 5.38 4.14 4.65
N PRO A 192 5.88 4.99 5.58
CA PRO A 192 5.57 6.41 5.56
C PRO A 192 5.82 7.06 4.20
N ARG A 193 4.89 7.91 3.77
CA ARG A 193 4.90 8.61 2.48
C ARG A 193 4.87 7.64 1.29
N ASN A 194 4.05 6.59 1.38
CA ASN A 194 3.87 5.60 0.32
C ASN A 194 3.15 6.18 -0.90
N TYR A 195 3.89 6.86 -1.76
CA TYR A 195 3.34 7.50 -2.96
C TYR A 195 2.54 6.53 -3.84
N TYR A 196 2.97 5.26 -3.96
CA TYR A 196 2.29 4.28 -4.80
C TYR A 196 0.91 3.89 -4.26
N ALA A 197 0.79 3.66 -2.95
CA ALA A 197 -0.50 3.40 -2.31
C ALA A 197 -1.48 4.56 -2.53
N TRP A 198 -1.05 5.79 -2.23
CA TRP A 198 -1.91 6.98 -2.38
C TRP A 198 -2.16 7.36 -3.86
N CYS A 199 -1.28 6.99 -4.79
CA CYS A 199 -1.54 7.09 -6.22
C CYS A 199 -2.59 6.05 -6.67
N HIS A 200 -2.56 4.85 -6.10
CA HIS A 200 -3.58 3.83 -6.33
C HIS A 200 -4.94 4.27 -5.77
N ALA A 201 -4.97 4.89 -4.58
CA ALA A 201 -6.19 5.47 -4.00
C ALA A 201 -6.87 6.47 -4.96
N ARG A 202 -6.11 7.41 -5.54
CA ARG A 202 -6.65 8.34 -6.56
C ARG A 202 -7.26 7.63 -7.76
N TYR A 203 -6.63 6.54 -8.22
CA TYR A 203 -7.19 5.72 -9.28
C TYR A 203 -8.53 5.08 -8.87
N LEU A 204 -8.62 4.53 -7.65
CA LEU A 204 -9.87 3.93 -7.16
C LEU A 204 -11.02 4.95 -7.13
N ILE A 205 -10.74 6.16 -6.63
CA ILE A 205 -11.74 7.24 -6.61
C ILE A 205 -12.20 7.58 -8.03
N SER A 206 -11.25 7.84 -8.94
CA SER A 206 -11.57 8.24 -10.31
C SER A 206 -12.30 7.17 -11.11
N ALA A 207 -11.93 5.90 -10.94
CA ALA A 207 -12.46 4.80 -11.75
C ALA A 207 -13.78 4.22 -11.21
N PHE A 208 -14.02 4.27 -9.90
CA PHE A 208 -15.14 3.56 -9.27
C PHE A 208 -16.09 4.46 -8.47
N ILE A 209 -15.59 5.51 -7.83
CA ILE A 209 -16.43 6.39 -6.99
C ILE A 209 -17.03 7.54 -7.81
N LEU A 210 -16.21 8.26 -8.59
CA LEU A 210 -16.69 9.41 -9.37
C LEU A 210 -17.78 9.05 -10.39
N PRO A 211 -17.73 7.89 -11.07
CA PRO A 211 -18.81 7.47 -11.98
C PRO A 211 -20.08 6.96 -11.26
N SER A 212 -20.04 6.75 -9.94
CA SER A 212 -21.14 6.18 -9.18
C SER A 212 -22.27 7.18 -8.94
N SER A 213 -23.52 6.71 -8.92
CA SER A 213 -24.68 7.54 -8.55
C SER A 213 -24.65 8.01 -7.08
N LYS A 214 -23.89 7.32 -6.21
CA LYS A 214 -23.73 7.65 -4.78
C LYS A 214 -22.43 8.40 -4.49
N VAL A 215 -21.86 9.08 -5.48
CA VAL A 215 -20.56 9.76 -5.39
C VAL A 215 -20.43 10.69 -4.18
N LYS A 216 -21.45 11.49 -3.87
CA LYS A 216 -21.39 12.46 -2.76
C LYS A 216 -21.23 11.76 -1.40
N ASP A 217 -22.12 10.83 -1.10
CA ASP A 217 -22.10 10.11 0.18
C ASP A 217 -20.82 9.29 0.36
N ALA A 218 -20.35 8.65 -0.72
CA ALA A 218 -19.09 7.90 -0.72
C ALA A 218 -17.88 8.81 -0.48
N LEU A 219 -17.81 9.97 -1.16
CA LEU A 219 -16.73 10.94 -0.95
C LEU A 219 -16.73 11.48 0.48
N SER A 220 -17.87 11.83 1.07
CA SER A 220 -17.93 12.29 2.47
C SER A 220 -17.38 11.22 3.42
N ARG A 221 -17.76 9.95 3.28
CA ARG A 221 -17.23 8.85 4.13
C ARG A 221 -15.73 8.66 3.96
N ILE A 222 -15.22 8.71 2.72
CA ILE A 222 -13.80 8.57 2.42
C ILE A 222 -13.00 9.77 2.94
N ILE A 223 -13.55 10.98 2.88
CA ILE A 223 -12.93 12.19 3.44
C ILE A 223 -12.78 12.04 4.96
N ILE A 224 -13.85 11.63 5.65
CA ILE A 224 -13.83 11.43 7.11
C ILE A 224 -12.76 10.41 7.51
N SER A 225 -12.71 9.24 6.83
CA SER A 225 -11.71 8.21 7.14
C SER A 225 -10.29 8.67 6.83
N THR A 226 -10.07 9.33 5.69
CA THR A 226 -8.77 9.87 5.27
C THR A 226 -8.29 10.98 6.20
N GLN A 227 -9.17 11.88 6.63
CA GLN A 227 -8.88 12.94 7.58
C GLN A 227 -8.43 12.36 8.92
N LYS A 228 -9.18 11.40 9.47
CA LYS A 228 -8.81 10.68 10.70
C LYS A 228 -7.44 10.01 10.58
N TRP A 229 -7.17 9.38 9.44
CA TRP A 229 -5.87 8.77 9.17
C TRP A 229 -4.75 9.81 9.13
N CYS A 230 -4.94 10.94 8.43
CA CYS A 230 -3.96 12.04 8.35
C CYS A 230 -3.65 12.64 9.73
N PHE A 231 -4.65 12.77 10.60
CA PHE A 231 -4.44 13.28 11.96
C PHE A 231 -3.58 12.33 12.81
N SER A 232 -3.73 11.02 12.62
CA SER A 232 -2.90 10.01 13.29
C SER A 232 -1.48 9.93 12.69
N HIS A 233 -1.32 10.37 11.45
CA HIS A 233 -0.07 10.31 10.68
C HIS A 233 0.33 11.68 10.14
N HIS A 234 0.29 12.71 11.00
CA HIS A 234 0.39 14.11 10.58
C HIS A 234 1.64 14.47 9.76
N ASN A 235 2.72 13.67 9.83
CA ASN A 235 3.94 13.87 9.04
C ASN A 235 3.91 13.23 7.63
N ASP A 236 2.82 12.56 7.22
CA ASP A 236 2.71 11.86 5.94
C ASP A 236 2.15 12.75 4.83
N ILE A 237 3.03 13.31 4.00
CA ILE A 237 2.64 14.18 2.89
C ILE A 237 1.74 13.47 1.87
N SER A 238 1.89 12.16 1.65
CA SER A 238 1.12 11.46 0.61
C SER A 238 -0.35 11.32 0.99
N GLY A 239 -0.64 11.06 2.27
CA GLY A 239 -2.00 11.08 2.82
C GLY A 239 -2.64 12.47 2.71
N TRP A 240 -1.93 13.53 3.14
CA TRP A 240 -2.41 14.91 3.02
C TRP A 240 -2.68 15.33 1.56
N GLN A 241 -1.80 14.96 0.62
CA GLN A 241 -2.02 15.22 -0.81
C GLN A 241 -3.22 14.44 -1.37
N PHE A 242 -3.58 13.30 -0.80
CA PHE A 242 -4.78 12.58 -1.17
C PHE A 242 -6.03 13.26 -0.60
N LEU A 243 -5.97 13.76 0.63
CA LEU A 243 -7.06 14.55 1.23
C LEU A 243 -7.36 15.82 0.41
N ILE A 244 -6.33 16.56 -0.02
CA ILE A 244 -6.50 17.70 -0.94
C ILE A 244 -7.25 17.28 -2.22
N PHE A 245 -6.83 16.16 -2.81
CA PHE A 245 -7.49 15.63 -4.02
C PHE A 245 -8.97 15.30 -3.78
N LEU A 246 -9.34 14.76 -2.61
CA LEU A 246 -10.74 14.48 -2.28
C LEU A 246 -11.54 15.77 -2.11
N LEU A 247 -10.99 16.77 -1.43
CA LEU A 247 -11.64 18.07 -1.20
C LEU A 247 -11.89 18.83 -2.51
N ASP A 248 -10.98 18.73 -3.49
CA ASP A 248 -11.19 19.26 -4.85
C ASP A 248 -12.43 18.62 -5.53
N LYS A 249 -12.70 17.34 -5.27
CA LYS A 249 -13.88 16.63 -5.81
C LYS A 249 -15.14 16.82 -4.98
N HIS A 250 -15.01 17.25 -3.73
CA HIS A 250 -16.14 17.47 -2.84
C HIS A 250 -15.94 18.74 -1.97
N PRO A 251 -16.05 19.95 -2.57
CA PRO A 251 -15.67 21.20 -1.90
C PRO A 251 -16.52 21.57 -0.68
N SER A 252 -17.70 20.98 -0.51
CA SER A 252 -18.58 21.23 0.65
C SER A 252 -17.94 20.87 1.99
N GLU A 253 -16.96 19.97 2.02
CA GLU A 253 -16.27 19.55 3.25
C GLU A 253 -15.02 20.40 3.54
N THR A 254 -14.57 21.23 2.59
CA THR A 254 -13.27 21.91 2.65
C THR A 254 -13.11 22.78 3.89
N SER A 255 -14.06 23.70 4.14
CA SER A 255 -13.96 24.61 5.30
C SER A 255 -14.01 23.86 6.64
N HIS A 256 -14.80 22.78 6.73
CA HIS A 256 -14.88 21.97 7.93
C HIS A 256 -13.55 21.28 8.22
N VAL A 257 -13.03 20.50 7.25
CA VAL A 257 -11.76 19.77 7.38
C VAL A 257 -10.59 20.73 7.65
N PHE A 258 -10.59 21.90 7.00
CA PHE A 258 -9.59 22.93 7.19
C PHE A 258 -9.53 23.44 8.64
N ARG A 259 -10.67 23.90 9.18
CA ARG A 259 -10.75 24.45 10.53
C ARG A 259 -10.39 23.43 11.59
N GLU A 260 -10.83 22.19 11.45
CA GLU A 260 -10.44 21.11 12.35
C GLU A 260 -8.93 20.84 12.30
N THR A 261 -8.34 20.79 11.10
CA THR A 261 -6.90 20.60 10.93
C THR A 261 -6.12 21.74 11.59
N LEU A 262 -6.56 22.99 11.39
CA LEU A 262 -5.92 24.18 11.97
C LEU A 262 -6.01 24.19 13.50
N LYS A 263 -7.17 23.82 14.05
CA LYS A 263 -7.38 23.66 15.50
C LYS A 263 -6.44 22.62 16.10
N LEU A 264 -6.28 21.46 15.46
CA LEU A 264 -5.36 20.43 15.92
C LEU A 264 -3.90 20.88 15.80
N ALA A 265 -3.53 21.54 14.69
CA ALA A 265 -2.18 22.07 14.51
C ALA A 265 -1.81 23.07 15.61
N SER A 266 -2.74 23.94 15.99
CA SER A 266 -2.59 24.86 17.13
C SER A 266 -2.45 24.09 18.46
N SER A 267 -3.40 23.19 18.75
CA SER A 267 -3.47 22.48 20.03
C SER A 267 -2.27 21.58 20.30
N PHE A 268 -1.83 20.84 19.28
CA PHE A 268 -0.69 19.92 19.36
C PHE A 268 0.63 20.56 18.93
N LYS A 269 0.61 21.86 18.62
CA LYS A 269 1.78 22.62 18.13
C LYS A 269 2.45 21.93 16.93
N TRP A 270 1.67 21.42 15.99
CA TRP A 270 2.21 20.81 14.78
C TRP A 270 2.84 21.88 13.90
N ARG A 271 4.14 21.72 13.62
CA ARG A 271 4.94 22.62 12.76
C ARG A 271 5.57 21.89 11.58
N ASN A 272 5.12 20.67 11.29
CA ASN A 272 5.69 19.84 10.23
C ASN A 272 5.23 20.31 8.84
N GLU A 273 6.06 20.04 7.84
CA GLU A 273 5.81 20.49 6.46
C GLU A 273 4.53 19.92 5.85
N SER A 274 4.16 18.69 6.18
CA SER A 274 3.01 18.02 5.57
C SER A 274 1.69 18.71 5.93
N VAL A 275 1.47 18.99 7.22
CA VAL A 275 0.29 19.72 7.72
C VAL A 275 0.25 21.15 7.15
N TRP A 276 1.38 21.86 7.20
CA TRP A 276 1.40 23.26 6.76
C TRP A 276 1.36 23.42 5.25
N TYR A 277 1.79 22.41 4.49
CA TYR A 277 1.51 22.33 3.06
C TYR A 277 0.00 22.19 2.81
N PHE A 278 -0.68 21.30 3.54
CA PHE A 278 -2.13 21.13 3.42
C PHE A 278 -2.86 22.45 3.74
N LEU A 279 -2.57 23.03 4.90
CA LEU A 279 -3.23 24.26 5.35
C LEU A 279 -2.98 25.42 4.39
N ARG A 280 -1.73 25.67 3.96
CA ARG A 280 -1.46 26.76 3.01
C ARG A 280 -2.16 26.55 1.66
N TYR A 281 -2.24 25.30 1.17
CA TYR A 281 -2.88 25.00 -0.09
C TYR A 281 -4.38 25.29 -0.02
N ILE A 282 -5.05 24.80 1.04
CA ILE A 282 -6.48 25.05 1.22
C ILE A 282 -6.75 26.54 1.46
N ALA A 283 -5.94 27.23 2.27
CA ALA A 283 -6.09 28.68 2.48
C ALA A 283 -6.02 29.47 1.16
N ALA A 284 -5.12 29.10 0.25
CA ALA A 284 -4.97 29.79 -1.03
C ALA A 284 -6.08 29.47 -2.05
N TRP A 285 -6.61 28.25 -2.06
CA TRP A 285 -7.47 27.76 -3.17
C TRP A 285 -8.90 27.35 -2.79
N GLY A 286 -9.18 27.15 -1.51
CA GLY A 286 -10.49 26.62 -1.05
C GLY A 286 -10.97 27.19 0.29
N GLY A 287 -10.22 28.12 0.89
CA GLY A 287 -10.55 28.77 2.14
C GLY A 287 -11.47 29.97 1.93
N THR A 288 -12.35 30.23 2.90
CA THR A 288 -13.07 31.49 2.98
C THR A 288 -12.16 32.60 3.52
N PRO A 289 -12.49 33.90 3.35
CA PRO A 289 -11.71 34.99 3.95
C PRO A 289 -11.52 34.84 5.47
N ALA A 290 -12.53 34.31 6.18
CA ALA A 290 -12.43 34.01 7.59
C ALA A 290 -11.40 32.91 7.89
N ASP A 291 -11.34 31.87 7.05
CA ASP A 291 -10.38 30.78 7.19
C ASP A 291 -8.94 31.27 6.99
N VAL A 292 -8.71 32.19 6.05
CA VAL A 292 -7.39 32.80 5.79
C VAL A 292 -6.92 33.65 6.98
N ILE A 293 -7.82 34.43 7.59
CA ILE A 293 -7.50 35.22 8.79
C ILE A 293 -7.14 34.30 9.96
N GLU A 294 -7.91 33.22 10.17
CA GLU A 294 -7.64 32.26 11.24
C GLU A 294 -6.30 31.54 11.02
N PHE A 295 -6.01 31.14 9.77
CA PHE A 295 -4.76 30.54 9.36
C PHE A 295 -3.55 31.41 9.75
N GLU A 296 -3.56 32.68 9.36
CA GLU A 296 -2.46 33.60 9.66
C GLU A 296 -2.29 33.83 11.16
N ASN A 297 -3.40 33.93 11.90
CA ASN A 297 -3.35 34.06 13.35
C ASN A 297 -2.68 32.84 14.01
N VAL A 298 -3.09 31.62 13.67
CA VAL A 298 -2.52 30.39 14.24
C VAL A 298 -1.06 30.21 13.83
N ARG A 299 -0.72 30.49 12.57
CA ARG A 299 0.65 30.41 12.04
C ARG A 299 1.59 31.34 12.82
N ARG A 300 1.18 32.59 13.04
CA ARG A 300 1.94 33.59 13.80
C ARG A 300 2.22 33.13 15.23
N VAL A 301 1.17 32.72 15.96
CA VAL A 301 1.29 32.24 17.34
C VAL A 301 2.24 31.04 17.45
N LEU A 302 2.16 30.10 16.50
CA LEU A 302 3.05 28.94 16.48
C LEU A 302 4.49 29.29 16.10
N SER A 303 4.69 30.36 15.32
CA SER A 303 6.01 30.85 14.90
C SER A 303 6.73 31.58 16.04
N GLU A 304 6.02 32.45 16.76
CA GLU A 304 6.53 33.17 17.93
C GLU A 304 7.00 32.23 19.04
N SER A 305 6.33 31.08 19.19
CA SER A 305 6.69 30.05 20.16
C SER A 305 7.70 29.02 19.63
N ALA A 306 8.21 29.17 18.40
CA ALA A 306 9.17 28.27 17.79
C ALA A 306 10.61 28.72 18.06
N ALA A 307 11.53 27.75 18.22
CA ALA A 307 12.96 28.04 18.29
C ALA A 307 13.42 28.74 17.00
N GLU A 308 14.30 29.75 17.13
CA GLU A 308 14.69 30.63 16.02
C GLU A 308 15.30 29.87 14.83
N ASP A 309 16.12 28.84 15.08
CA ASP A 309 16.72 27.99 14.03
C ASP A 309 15.94 26.69 13.74
N GLY A 310 14.75 26.57 14.31
CA GLY A 310 13.92 25.37 14.21
C GLY A 310 13.43 25.13 12.77
N THR A 311 13.49 23.87 12.30
CA THR A 311 12.86 23.45 11.04
C THR A 311 11.38 23.84 10.99
N GLY A 312 10.68 23.76 12.13
CA GLY A 312 9.28 24.17 12.24
C GLY A 312 9.03 25.66 12.01
N LYS A 313 9.93 26.56 12.46
CA LYS A 313 9.79 28.00 12.23
C LYS A 313 9.90 28.32 10.74
N ARG A 314 10.91 27.73 10.06
CA ARG A 314 11.09 27.83 8.61
C ARG A 314 9.89 27.30 7.82
N THR A 315 9.25 26.23 8.27
CA THR A 315 8.01 25.73 7.66
C THR A 315 6.89 26.75 7.73
N LEU A 316 6.69 27.40 8.89
CA LEU A 316 5.66 28.42 9.10
C LEU A 316 5.94 29.71 8.30
N GLU A 317 7.19 30.10 8.16
CA GLU A 317 7.60 31.23 7.32
C GLU A 317 7.33 30.95 5.84
N ARG A 318 7.70 29.75 5.34
CA ARG A 318 7.40 29.32 3.96
C ARG A 318 5.91 29.21 3.67
N ALA A 319 5.07 28.94 4.68
CA ALA A 319 3.64 28.87 4.50
C ALA A 319 3.02 30.24 4.19
N GLN A 320 3.60 31.33 4.71
CA GLN A 320 3.18 32.71 4.47
C GLN A 320 3.48 33.18 3.05
N GLN A 321 4.68 32.87 2.54
CA GLN A 321 5.20 33.39 1.27
C GLN A 321 4.30 33.09 0.06
N TRP A 322 3.43 32.08 0.14
CA TRP A 322 2.53 31.72 -0.96
C TRP A 322 1.25 32.55 -1.00
N LEU A 323 0.80 33.09 0.13
CA LEU A 323 -0.38 33.95 0.17
C LEU A 323 -0.05 35.37 -0.33
N GLU A 324 1.16 35.85 -0.07
CA GLU A 324 1.65 37.16 -0.53
C GLU A 324 1.78 37.27 -2.07
N VAL A 325 1.90 36.14 -2.78
CA VAL A 325 2.04 36.11 -4.24
C VAL A 325 0.67 36.18 -4.96
N VAL A 326 -0.44 35.85 -4.26
CA VAL A 326 -1.78 35.86 -4.86
C VAL A 326 -2.35 37.27 -4.97
N ASP A 327 -1.92 38.20 -4.11
CA ASP A 327 -2.32 39.62 -4.15
C ASP A 327 -1.55 40.46 -5.20
N GLY A 328 -0.74 39.81 -6.05
CA GLY A 328 0.20 40.47 -6.97
C GLY A 328 -0.05 40.26 -8.47
N PHE A 329 -1.20 39.73 -8.89
CA PHE A 329 -1.54 39.54 -10.31
C PHE A 329 -2.87 40.17 -10.72
#